data_AF-A0A060BZY9-F1
#
_entry.id   AF-A0A060BZY9-F1
#
_cell.length_a   1.000
_cell.length_b   1.000
_cell.length_c   1.000
_cell.angle_alpha   90.00
_cell.angle_beta   90.00
_cell.angle_gamma   90.00
#
_symmetry.space_group_name_H-M   'P 1'
#
loop_
_entity.id
_entity.type
_entity.pdbx_description
1 polymer ?
#
loop_
_entity_poly.entity_id
_entity_poly.type
_entity_poly.pdbx_seq_one_letter_code
_entity_poly.pdbx_strand_id
1 'polypeptide(L)'
;HRERPRHVAGALGSAGYGPAIARLGLPALQESDAGLGVAKPLRLGATALPSGLATAASFDPAIAYAGGAMIGGEAHRRGFNIMLAGGVDLVRDPRNGRNFEYAGEDPLLAGTIAGNAVAGIQSQHVVATVKHYAFNDLETARTELSANIGHAAARESDL
;
A
#
# COMPACT_ATOMS: atom_id res chain seq x y z
N HIS A 1 22.50 -4.44 -23.91
CA HIS A 1 22.88 -5.34 -22.80
C HIS A 1 22.55 -4.67 -21.47
N ARG A 2 21.38 -4.94 -20.87
CA ARG A 2 21.09 -4.49 -19.50
C ARG A 2 21.61 -5.57 -18.55
N GLU A 3 22.55 -5.22 -17.68
CA GLU A 3 23.00 -6.11 -16.60
C GLU A 3 21.76 -6.57 -15.81
N ARG A 4 21.64 -7.87 -15.55
CA ARG A 4 20.58 -8.36 -14.66
C ARG A 4 20.85 -7.73 -13.29
N PRO A 5 19.83 -7.12 -12.65
CA PRO A 5 20.02 -6.48 -11.35
C PRO A 5 20.62 -7.50 -10.38
N ARG A 6 21.69 -7.09 -9.67
CA ARG A 6 22.38 -7.94 -8.70
C ARG A 6 21.37 -8.36 -7.63
N HIS A 7 21.06 -9.65 -7.58
CA HIS A 7 20.20 -10.21 -6.54
C HIS A 7 20.94 -10.11 -5.21
N VAL A 8 20.43 -9.29 -4.29
CA VAL A 8 20.99 -9.19 -2.94
C VAL A 8 20.69 -10.49 -2.22
N ALA A 9 21.71 -11.15 -1.67
CA ALA A 9 21.54 -12.45 -1.00
C ALA A 9 20.50 -12.33 0.14
N GLY A 10 19.50 -13.21 0.12
CA GLY A 10 18.40 -13.22 1.08
C GLY A 10 17.21 -12.30 0.74
N ALA A 11 17.34 -11.38 -0.23
CA ALA A 11 16.23 -10.52 -0.63
C ALA A 11 15.23 -11.27 -1.52
N LEU A 12 13.93 -11.14 -1.26
CA LEU A 12 12.88 -11.74 -2.10
C LEU A 12 12.64 -10.98 -3.42
N GLY A 13 13.20 -9.78 -3.55
CA GLY A 13 13.19 -8.99 -4.79
C GLY A 13 11.85 -8.35 -5.11
N SER A 14 11.38 -7.44 -4.24
CA SER A 14 10.21 -6.58 -4.48
C SER A 14 10.55 -5.11 -4.20
N ALA A 15 9.94 -4.46 -3.20
CA ALA A 15 10.08 -3.03 -2.96
C ALA A 15 11.32 -2.68 -2.11
N GLY A 16 11.57 -3.44 -1.05
CA GLY A 16 12.59 -3.12 -0.05
C GLY A 16 13.11 -4.35 0.67
N TYR A 17 14.34 -4.25 1.19
CA TYR A 17 14.99 -5.32 1.94
C TYR A 17 15.90 -4.74 3.03
N GLY A 18 15.60 -5.08 4.27
CA GLY A 18 16.48 -4.88 5.41
C GLY A 18 17.11 -6.22 5.82
N PRO A 19 18.45 -6.37 5.82
CA PRO A 19 19.07 -7.63 6.17
C PRO A 19 18.83 -7.99 7.64
N ALA A 20 18.77 -9.29 7.93
CA ALA A 20 18.67 -9.81 9.30
C ALA A 20 19.88 -9.40 10.13
N ILE A 21 19.67 -9.14 11.43
CA ILE A 21 20.74 -8.96 12.41
C ILE A 21 20.81 -10.23 13.26
N ALA A 22 21.42 -11.28 12.71
CA ALA A 22 21.43 -12.63 13.30
C ALA A 22 21.97 -12.67 14.73
N ARG A 23 23.00 -11.87 15.05
CA ARG A 23 23.57 -11.77 16.40
C ARG A 23 22.59 -11.26 17.47
N LEU A 24 21.49 -10.63 17.06
CA LEU A 24 20.42 -10.12 17.93
C LEU A 24 19.12 -10.91 17.77
N GLY A 25 19.08 -11.95 16.93
CA GLY A 25 17.85 -12.69 16.61
C GLY A 25 16.81 -11.88 15.84
N LEU A 26 17.18 -10.75 15.22
CA LEU A 26 16.26 -9.94 14.42
C LEU A 26 16.17 -10.49 12.99
N PRO A 27 14.96 -10.87 12.50
CA PRO A 27 14.79 -11.38 11.15
C PRO A 27 14.99 -10.27 10.12
N ALA A 28 15.13 -10.66 8.86
CA ALA A 28 15.16 -9.71 7.75
C ALA A 28 13.79 -9.04 7.57
N LEU A 29 13.80 -7.78 7.13
CA LEU A 29 12.62 -7.08 6.66
C LEU A 29 12.51 -7.28 5.14
N GLN A 30 11.34 -7.73 4.69
CA GLN A 30 11.04 -8.03 3.30
C GLN A 30 9.79 -7.25 2.92
N GLU A 31 9.96 -6.23 2.10
CA GLU A 31 8.91 -5.28 1.74
C GLU A 31 8.41 -5.55 0.32
N SER A 32 7.09 -5.47 0.13
CA SER A 32 6.45 -5.59 -1.18
C SER A 32 5.44 -4.47 -1.43
N ASP A 33 5.42 -3.94 -2.65
CA ASP A 33 4.31 -3.09 -3.10
C ASP A 33 3.00 -3.87 -3.09
N ALA A 34 1.94 -3.23 -2.62
CA ALA A 34 0.70 -3.93 -2.26
C ALA A 34 -0.59 -3.15 -2.57
N GLY A 35 -0.54 -2.13 -3.43
CA GLY A 35 -1.71 -1.29 -3.73
C GLY A 35 -2.90 -2.07 -4.28
N LEU A 36 -2.65 -3.11 -5.09
CA LEU A 36 -3.67 -3.93 -5.77
C LEU A 36 -3.37 -5.44 -5.70
N GLY A 37 -2.56 -5.86 -4.74
CA GLY A 37 -1.99 -7.22 -4.68
C GLY A 37 -0.47 -7.22 -4.55
N VAL A 38 0.11 -8.38 -4.25
CA VAL A 38 1.54 -8.52 -3.94
C VAL A 38 2.39 -8.35 -5.20
N ALA A 39 3.19 -7.28 -5.28
CA ALA A 39 3.94 -6.95 -6.49
C ALA A 39 5.23 -7.80 -6.66
N LYS A 40 5.51 -8.16 -7.91
CA LYS A 40 6.74 -8.83 -8.38
C LYS A 40 7.25 -10.00 -7.51
N PRO A 41 6.43 -11.01 -7.20
CA PRO A 41 6.99 -12.30 -6.83
C PRO A 41 7.91 -12.80 -7.96
N LEU A 42 9.20 -13.01 -7.68
CA LEU A 42 10.22 -13.36 -8.68
C LEU A 42 9.91 -14.60 -9.54
N ARG A 43 8.87 -15.41 -9.24
CA ARG A 43 8.62 -16.71 -9.89
C ARG A 43 7.17 -17.20 -10.00
N LEU A 44 6.20 -16.64 -9.27
CA LEU A 44 4.83 -17.15 -9.20
C LEU A 44 3.87 -15.98 -9.38
N GLY A 45 2.84 -16.07 -10.24
CA GLY A 45 1.84 -15.00 -10.37
C GLY A 45 1.25 -14.59 -9.00
N ALA A 46 0.83 -13.33 -8.85
CA ALA A 46 0.11 -12.85 -7.68
C ALA A 46 -1.36 -12.59 -8.02
N THR A 47 -2.23 -12.62 -7.02
CA THR A 47 -3.63 -12.24 -7.22
C THR A 47 -3.72 -10.74 -7.45
N ALA A 48 -4.31 -10.32 -8.57
CA ALA A 48 -4.66 -8.93 -8.82
C ALA A 48 -6.06 -8.66 -8.25
N LEU A 49 -6.14 -7.74 -7.30
CA LEU A 49 -7.40 -7.25 -6.76
C LEU A 49 -8.03 -6.19 -7.66
N PRO A 50 -9.35 -5.92 -7.51
CA PRO A 50 -9.97 -4.70 -8.05
C PRO A 50 -9.23 -3.45 -7.57
N SER A 51 -9.42 -2.34 -8.29
CA SER A 51 -8.90 -1.03 -7.90
C SER A 51 -9.40 -0.59 -6.51
N GLY A 52 -8.69 0.34 -5.86
CA GLY A 52 -9.15 0.95 -4.60
C GLY A 52 -10.53 1.59 -4.78
N LEU A 53 -10.73 2.29 -5.89
CA LEU A 53 -12.02 2.88 -6.27
C LEU A 53 -13.12 1.83 -6.45
N ALA A 54 -12.84 0.72 -7.11
CA ALA A 54 -13.83 -0.35 -7.29
C ALA A 54 -14.21 -1.01 -5.97
N THR A 55 -13.23 -1.15 -5.06
CA THR A 55 -13.47 -1.66 -3.70
C THR A 55 -14.33 -0.66 -2.90
N ALA A 56 -13.99 0.63 -2.94
CA ALA A 56 -14.73 1.68 -2.24
C ALA A 56 -16.16 1.85 -2.77
N ALA A 57 -16.38 1.66 -4.07
CA ALA A 57 -17.71 1.71 -4.69
C ALA A 57 -18.69 0.64 -4.18
N SER A 58 -18.21 -0.37 -3.43
CA SER A 58 -19.08 -1.31 -2.72
C SER A 58 -19.72 -0.72 -1.45
N PHE A 59 -19.12 0.33 -0.87
CA PHE A 59 -19.47 0.86 0.45
C PHE A 59 -19.47 -0.20 1.57
N ASP A 60 -18.75 -1.31 1.36
CA ASP A 60 -18.70 -2.43 2.30
C ASP A 60 -17.29 -2.60 2.89
N PRO A 61 -17.09 -2.23 4.16
CA PRO A 61 -15.80 -2.40 4.84
C PRO A 61 -15.37 -3.87 4.96
N ALA A 62 -16.31 -4.83 4.96
CA ALA A 62 -16.00 -6.25 5.02
C ALA A 62 -15.32 -6.74 3.75
N ILE A 63 -15.69 -6.20 2.58
CA ILE A 63 -15.01 -6.49 1.31
C ILE A 63 -13.56 -5.99 1.34
N ALA A 64 -13.34 -4.78 1.86
CA ALA A 64 -12.01 -4.21 2.01
C ALA A 64 -11.13 -5.06 2.96
N TYR A 65 -11.69 -5.47 4.11
CA TYR A 65 -11.02 -6.37 5.05
C TYR A 65 -10.66 -7.71 4.41
N ALA A 66 -11.62 -8.34 3.71
CA ALA A 66 -11.40 -9.63 3.06
C ALA A 66 -10.31 -9.54 1.98
N GLY A 67 -10.30 -8.47 1.18
CA GLY A 67 -9.26 -8.19 0.20
C GLY A 67 -7.88 -8.05 0.86
N GLY A 68 -7.80 -7.25 1.94
CA GLY A 68 -6.58 -7.07 2.73
C GLY A 68 -6.06 -8.38 3.34
N ALA A 69 -6.93 -9.18 3.95
CA ALA A 69 -6.57 -10.47 4.52
C ALA A 69 -6.09 -11.47 3.45
N MET A 70 -6.69 -11.45 2.27
CA MET A 70 -6.27 -12.31 1.17
C MET A 70 -4.83 -11.99 0.71
N ILE A 71 -4.53 -10.71 0.45
CA ILE A 71 -3.19 -10.31 0.00
C ILE A 71 -2.14 -10.39 1.12
N GLY A 72 -2.53 -10.13 2.37
CA GLY A 72 -1.68 -10.31 3.54
C GLY A 72 -1.25 -11.77 3.72
N GLY A 73 -2.20 -12.71 3.56
CA GLY A 73 -1.92 -14.14 3.64
C GLY A 73 -1.05 -14.63 2.47
N GLU A 74 -1.26 -14.06 1.27
CA GLU A 74 -0.37 -14.31 0.14
C GLU A 74 1.06 -13.80 0.39
N ALA A 75 1.22 -12.58 0.91
CA ALA A 75 2.51 -11.98 1.24
C ALA A 75 3.26 -12.77 2.30
N HIS A 76 2.58 -13.11 3.41
CA HIS A 76 3.15 -13.87 4.51
C HIS A 76 3.68 -15.24 4.05
N ARG A 77 2.88 -15.99 3.26
CA ARG A 77 3.30 -17.29 2.70
C ARG A 77 4.50 -17.19 1.76
N ARG A 78 4.74 -16.01 1.19
CA ARG A 78 5.89 -15.74 0.30
C ARG A 78 7.11 -15.21 1.05
N GLY A 79 7.00 -14.98 2.36
CA GLY A 79 8.07 -14.48 3.22
C GLY A 79 8.17 -12.96 3.30
N PHE A 80 7.22 -12.21 2.71
CA PHE A 80 7.10 -10.79 2.93
C PHE A 80 6.47 -10.54 4.31
N ASN A 81 7.05 -9.61 5.06
CA ASN A 81 6.57 -9.25 6.40
C ASN A 81 6.21 -7.77 6.53
N ILE A 82 6.39 -6.99 5.45
CA ILE A 82 5.92 -5.61 5.32
C ILE A 82 5.27 -5.43 3.94
N MET A 83 4.10 -4.79 3.92
CA MET A 83 3.36 -4.46 2.71
C MET A 83 3.15 -2.95 2.59
N LEU A 84 3.59 -2.39 1.46
CA LEU A 84 3.38 -1.00 1.09
C LEU A 84 1.95 -0.83 0.54
N ALA A 85 0.97 -0.90 1.44
CA ALA A 85 -0.47 -0.90 1.16
C ALA A 85 -1.18 0.33 1.75
N GLY A 86 -2.50 0.32 1.88
CA GLY A 86 -3.24 1.35 2.63
C GLY A 86 -3.11 2.75 2.05
N GLY A 87 -3.18 2.86 0.71
CA GLY A 87 -3.30 4.13 0.00
C GLY A 87 -4.57 4.88 0.43
N VAL A 88 -4.43 6.08 1.01
CA VAL A 88 -5.56 6.85 1.57
C VAL A 88 -5.50 8.34 1.24
N ASP A 89 -4.67 8.75 0.27
CA ASP A 89 -4.80 10.07 -0.35
C ASP A 89 -6.18 10.23 -0.98
N LEU A 90 -6.69 11.46 -1.08
CA LEU A 90 -8.04 11.72 -1.58
C LEU A 90 -8.03 11.98 -3.09
N VAL A 91 -9.13 11.65 -3.74
CA VAL A 91 -9.36 12.00 -5.15
C VAL A 91 -9.72 13.50 -5.25
N ARG A 92 -8.74 14.37 -5.00
CA ARG A 92 -8.91 15.83 -5.03
C ARG A 92 -8.87 16.39 -6.45
N ASP A 93 -8.04 15.81 -7.31
CA ASP A 93 -7.98 16.13 -8.74
C ASP A 93 -8.30 14.88 -9.57
N PRO A 94 -9.31 14.89 -10.44
CA PRO A 94 -9.68 13.73 -11.24
C PRO A 94 -8.57 13.30 -12.22
N ARG A 95 -7.59 14.16 -12.50
CA ARG A 95 -6.46 13.90 -13.41
C ARG A 95 -5.27 13.26 -12.70
N ASN A 96 -5.32 13.09 -11.37
CA ASN A 96 -4.24 12.46 -10.64
C ASN A 96 -4.03 11.01 -11.11
N GLY A 97 -2.79 10.67 -11.48
CA GLY A 97 -2.45 9.39 -12.09
C GLY A 97 -2.65 8.17 -11.17
N ARG A 98 -2.83 8.39 -9.87
CA ARG A 98 -2.95 7.32 -8.85
C ARG A 98 -4.32 7.20 -8.20
N ASN A 99 -5.33 7.93 -8.69
CA ASN A 99 -6.70 7.82 -8.16
C ASN A 99 -7.22 6.38 -8.12
N PHE A 100 -6.78 5.51 -9.04
CA PHE A 100 -7.17 4.11 -9.06
C PHE A 100 -6.69 3.30 -7.83
N GLU A 101 -5.64 3.74 -7.13
CA GLU A 101 -5.12 3.08 -5.91
C GLU A 101 -5.87 3.52 -4.64
N TYR A 102 -6.62 4.63 -4.71
CA TYR A 102 -7.25 5.28 -3.55
C TYR A 102 -8.75 4.98 -3.47
N ALA A 103 -9.37 5.39 -2.36
CA ALA A 103 -10.74 5.01 -1.98
C ALA A 103 -11.80 6.11 -2.20
N GLY A 104 -11.49 7.15 -2.99
CA GLY A 104 -12.44 8.19 -3.38
C GLY A 104 -12.10 9.58 -2.83
N GLU A 105 -13.06 10.50 -2.95
CA GLU A 105 -12.91 11.91 -2.54
C GLU A 105 -13.41 12.20 -1.11
N ASP A 106 -14.23 11.31 -0.54
CA ASP A 106 -14.79 11.48 0.79
C ASP A 106 -13.85 10.88 1.86
N PRO A 107 -13.42 11.68 2.86
CA PRO A 107 -12.45 11.23 3.86
C PRO A 107 -12.98 10.13 4.79
N LEU A 108 -14.28 10.14 5.09
CA LEU A 108 -14.88 9.11 5.95
C LEU A 108 -14.90 7.75 5.24
N LEU A 109 -15.35 7.71 3.99
CA LEU A 109 -15.32 6.50 3.18
C LEU A 109 -13.89 6.03 2.95
N ALA A 110 -12.99 6.94 2.55
CA ALA A 110 -11.61 6.59 2.27
C ALA A 110 -10.89 5.99 3.49
N GLY A 111 -11.01 6.66 4.65
CA GLY A 111 -10.45 6.16 5.91
C GLY A 111 -11.06 4.82 6.35
N THR A 112 -12.38 4.65 6.18
CA THR A 112 -13.07 3.40 6.53
C THR A 112 -12.59 2.23 5.67
N ILE A 113 -12.52 2.41 4.35
CA ILE A 113 -12.11 1.36 3.41
C ILE A 113 -10.63 1.03 3.58
N ALA A 114 -9.76 2.05 3.60
CA ALA A 114 -8.31 1.85 3.77
C ALA A 114 -7.97 1.23 5.13
N GLY A 115 -8.62 1.69 6.20
CA GLY A 115 -8.44 1.15 7.55
C GLY A 115 -8.82 -0.33 7.65
N ASN A 116 -9.93 -0.74 7.01
CA ASN A 116 -10.33 -2.15 6.99
C ASN A 116 -9.39 -3.02 6.15
N ALA A 117 -8.90 -2.53 5.01
CA ALA A 117 -7.88 -3.23 4.23
C ALA A 117 -6.58 -3.43 5.03
N VAL A 118 -6.14 -2.38 5.75
CA VAL A 118 -4.98 -2.45 6.67
C VAL A 118 -5.21 -3.48 7.77
N ALA A 119 -6.37 -3.46 8.43
CA ALA A 119 -6.72 -4.45 9.45
C ALA A 119 -6.70 -5.88 8.90
N GLY A 120 -7.22 -6.07 7.68
CA GLY A 120 -7.17 -7.34 6.97
C GLY A 120 -5.75 -7.84 6.76
N ILE A 121 -4.85 -7.00 6.23
CA ILE A 121 -3.43 -7.36 6.03
C ILE A 121 -2.78 -7.75 7.37
N GLN A 122 -2.97 -6.93 8.40
CA GLN A 122 -2.35 -7.14 9.71
C GLN A 122 -2.89 -8.38 10.43
N SER A 123 -4.10 -8.83 10.12
CA SER A 123 -4.66 -10.11 10.61
C SER A 123 -3.82 -11.32 10.18
N GLN A 124 -2.94 -11.17 9.20
CA GLN A 124 -2.11 -12.23 8.62
C GLN A 124 -0.64 -12.16 9.05
N HIS A 125 -0.33 -11.46 10.14
CA HIS A 125 1.03 -11.27 10.68
C HIS A 125 1.99 -10.54 9.72
N VAL A 126 1.45 -9.60 8.95
CA VAL A 126 2.21 -8.72 8.04
C VAL A 126 1.98 -7.28 8.43
N VAL A 127 3.05 -6.47 8.51
CA VAL A 127 2.92 -5.03 8.75
C VAL A 127 2.37 -4.36 7.49
N ALA A 128 1.31 -3.57 7.60
CA ALA A 128 0.86 -2.70 6.53
C ALA A 128 1.35 -1.27 6.77
N THR A 129 1.72 -0.54 5.73
CA THR A 129 2.21 0.84 5.84
C THR A 129 1.26 1.82 5.16
N VAL A 130 0.41 2.50 5.94
CA VAL A 130 -0.51 3.53 5.41
C VAL A 130 0.28 4.59 4.62
N LYS A 131 -0.22 4.98 3.44
CA LYS A 131 0.45 5.91 2.54
C LYS A 131 -0.52 6.76 1.72
N HIS A 132 -0.11 7.90 1.17
CA HIS A 132 1.15 8.59 1.45
C HIS A 132 0.81 9.72 2.39
N TYR A 133 1.30 9.65 3.62
CA TYR A 133 1.08 10.74 4.56
C TYR A 133 2.00 11.91 4.19
N ALA A 134 1.50 13.07 3.74
CA ALA A 134 0.11 13.43 3.42
C ALA A 134 0.05 14.29 2.15
N PHE A 135 -1.16 14.55 1.63
CA PHE A 135 -1.43 15.47 0.52
C PHE A 135 -0.79 15.07 -0.81
N ASN A 136 -0.65 13.78 -1.10
CA ASN A 136 -0.07 13.28 -2.36
C ASN A 136 -1.17 13.05 -3.42
N ASP A 137 -2.05 14.04 -3.57
CA ASP A 137 -3.23 13.98 -4.44
C ASP A 137 -2.93 14.34 -5.90
N LEU A 138 -1.66 14.54 -6.28
CA LEU A 138 -1.26 14.89 -7.65
C LEU A 138 0.12 14.32 -7.98
N GLU A 139 0.20 13.44 -8.97
CA GLU A 139 1.46 12.86 -9.43
C GLU A 139 2.35 13.88 -10.18
N THR A 140 1.75 14.87 -10.84
CA THR A 140 2.50 15.92 -11.54
C THR A 140 3.35 16.70 -10.56
N ALA A 141 4.68 16.64 -10.74
CA ALA A 141 5.65 17.30 -9.87
C ALA A 141 5.53 16.91 -8.38
N ARG A 142 5.07 15.69 -8.06
CA ARG A 142 4.83 15.24 -6.67
C ARG A 142 6.03 15.33 -5.71
N THR A 143 7.25 15.42 -6.23
CA THR A 143 8.49 15.58 -5.45
C THR A 143 8.95 17.04 -5.32
N GLU A 144 8.23 17.98 -5.93
CA GLU A 144 8.60 19.39 -6.06
C GLU A 144 7.46 20.35 -5.66
N LEU A 145 6.20 19.93 -5.85
CA LEU A 145 4.99 20.64 -5.48
C LEU A 145 4.91 20.85 -3.96
N SER A 146 4.47 22.04 -3.54
CA SER A 146 4.01 22.31 -2.18
C SER A 146 2.48 22.41 -2.15
N ALA A 147 1.84 21.59 -1.31
CA ALA A 147 0.40 21.69 -1.06
C ALA A 147 0.10 22.76 -0.01
N ASN A 148 -0.54 23.86 -0.42
CA ASN A 148 -0.97 24.94 0.48
C ASN A 148 -2.46 24.77 0.83
N ILE A 149 -2.73 24.23 2.01
CA ILE A 149 -4.08 23.95 2.51
C ILE A 149 -4.30 24.59 3.88
N GLY A 150 -5.51 25.08 4.13
CA GLY A 150 -5.88 25.65 5.44
C GLY A 150 -5.94 24.58 6.53
N HIS A 151 -5.63 24.95 7.78
CA HIS A 151 -5.56 23.99 8.89
C HIS A 151 -6.85 23.16 9.09
N ALA A 152 -8.02 23.81 9.06
CA ALA A 152 -9.30 23.11 9.22
C ALA A 152 -9.53 22.12 8.08
N ALA A 153 -9.37 22.58 6.82
CA ALA A 153 -9.49 21.72 5.65
C ALA A 153 -8.54 20.51 5.73
N ALA A 154 -7.28 20.71 6.12
CA ALA A 154 -6.34 19.61 6.30
C ALA A 154 -6.81 18.56 7.33
N ARG A 155 -7.35 19.01 8.47
CA ARG A 155 -7.84 18.15 9.56
C ARG A 155 -9.19 17.49 9.29
N GLU A 156 -9.94 18.01 8.35
CA GLU A 156 -11.27 17.50 7.99
C GLU A 156 -11.22 16.63 6.72
N SER A 157 -10.08 16.59 6.01
CA SER A 157 -9.91 15.79 4.78
C SER A 157 -8.76 14.78 4.85
N ASP A 158 -7.50 15.23 4.92
CA ASP A 158 -6.33 14.38 4.65
C ASP A 158 -5.64 13.84 5.93
N LEU A 159 -6.00 14.36 7.11
CA LEU A 159 -5.35 14.07 8.40
C LEU A 159 -6.33 13.51 9.43
#